data_AF-A0A353EZU5-F1
#
_entry.id   AF-A0A353EZU5-F1
#
_cell.length_a   1.000
_cell.length_b   1.000
_cell.length_c   1.000
_cell.angle_alpha   90.00
_cell.angle_beta   90.00
_cell.angle_gamma   90.00
#
_symmetry.space_group_name_H-M   'P 1'
#
loop_
_entity.id
_entity.type
_entity.pdbx_description
1 polymer ?
#
loop_
_entity_poly.entity_id
_entity_poly.type
_entity_poly.pdbx_seq_one_letter_code
_entity_poly.pdbx_strand_id
1 'polypeptide(L)'
;MNLLTDWNCHLLPMMGEWIASPWDAREAIIRLHARTGIRRFCMMAEFDCLRESLPCFLLQRDRAMRELTRTLPQGVRAFAGGYLRLRPRVSELVGLMRLKLPRLGLLPVLLPWNGMTQEEAHEWNQLLYHTPARPLIMETDHYITRFPSEAVDRLLGLDAVYQFNYLSLKDPRVRGALRKLMKRGATVLFGTGVNSPGGAGYYDFRTAIEAAEADFGKETLAELLTMKPTPVRK
;
A
#
# COMPACT_ATOMS: atom_id res chain seq x y z
N MET A 1 3.62 -1.63 -23.09
CA MET A 1 2.83 -1.99 -21.89
C MET A 1 3.37 -1.23 -20.69
N ASN A 2 2.51 -0.56 -19.92
CA ASN A 2 2.93 0.08 -18.68
C ASN A 2 3.35 -0.99 -17.65
N LEU A 3 4.41 -0.69 -16.91
CA LEU A 3 5.07 -1.66 -16.05
C LEU A 3 4.39 -1.67 -14.67
N LEU A 4 3.80 -2.81 -14.28
CA LEU A 4 3.11 -2.96 -13.00
C LEU A 4 4.05 -2.69 -11.82
N THR A 5 3.53 -1.99 -10.83
CA THR A 5 4.20 -1.72 -9.55
C THR A 5 3.34 -2.25 -8.43
N ASP A 6 3.93 -3.09 -7.58
CA ASP A 6 3.35 -3.49 -6.31
C ASP A 6 3.57 -2.36 -5.30
N TRP A 7 2.50 -1.64 -4.95
CA TRP A 7 2.54 -0.53 -4.01
C TRP A 7 2.40 -0.94 -2.55
N ASN A 8 2.20 -2.23 -2.25
CA ASN A 8 2.10 -2.73 -0.88
C ASN A 8 2.69 -4.14 -0.78
N CYS A 9 3.99 -4.21 -0.53
CA CYS A 9 4.71 -5.47 -0.37
C CYS A 9 5.45 -5.49 0.98
N HIS A 10 5.15 -6.45 1.84
CA HIS A 10 5.74 -6.55 3.19
C HIS A 10 6.89 -7.55 3.22
N LEU A 11 7.65 -7.66 2.13
CA LEU A 11 8.78 -8.58 1.99
C LEU A 11 10.14 -7.97 2.40
N LEU A 12 10.13 -6.81 3.05
CA LEU A 12 11.36 -6.18 3.53
C LEU A 12 11.92 -7.01 4.70
N PRO A 13 13.13 -7.60 4.58
CA PRO A 13 13.69 -8.45 5.63
C PRO A 13 13.84 -7.73 6.97
N MET A 14 13.59 -8.46 8.06
CA MET A 14 13.76 -8.02 9.45
C MET A 14 12.89 -6.80 9.86
N MET A 15 11.95 -6.38 9.02
CA MET A 15 11.00 -5.29 9.31
C MET A 15 9.58 -5.81 9.56
N GLY A 16 9.37 -7.12 9.41
CA GLY A 16 8.12 -7.83 9.65
C GLY A 16 8.39 -9.23 10.20
N GLU A 17 7.33 -9.93 10.57
CA GLU A 17 7.45 -11.20 11.32
C GLU A 17 7.99 -12.37 10.49
N TRP A 18 7.74 -12.38 9.18
CA TRP A 18 7.83 -13.62 8.37
C TRP A 18 8.97 -13.64 7.35
N ILE A 19 9.83 -12.62 7.31
CA ILE A 19 10.98 -12.55 6.40
C ILE A 19 12.24 -12.29 7.20
N ALA A 20 13.00 -13.38 7.40
CA ALA A 20 14.21 -13.37 8.20
C ALA A 20 15.43 -12.82 7.44
N SER A 21 15.51 -13.04 6.11
CA SER A 21 16.70 -12.72 5.34
C SER A 21 16.41 -12.05 3.98
N PRO A 22 17.39 -11.30 3.42
CA PRO A 22 17.33 -10.81 2.05
C PRO A 22 17.16 -11.89 0.98
N TRP A 23 17.57 -13.13 1.27
CA TRP A 23 17.40 -14.27 0.36
C TRP A 23 15.96 -14.77 0.34
N ASP A 24 15.30 -14.87 1.49
CA ASP A 24 13.89 -15.25 1.56
C ASP A 24 13.00 -14.22 0.84
N ALA A 25 13.29 -12.94 1.05
CA ALA A 25 12.65 -11.84 0.33
C ALA A 25 12.83 -11.97 -1.20
N ARG A 26 14.06 -12.24 -1.65
CA ARG A 26 14.39 -12.43 -3.07
C ARG A 26 13.58 -13.57 -3.68
N GLU A 27 13.56 -14.74 -3.04
CA GLU A 27 12.82 -15.90 -3.55
C GLU A 27 11.31 -15.63 -3.62
N ALA A 28 10.76 -14.97 -2.61
CA ALA A 28 9.37 -14.53 -2.62
C ALA A 28 9.08 -13.55 -3.78
N ILE A 29 9.96 -12.58 -4.03
CA ILE A 29 9.86 -11.63 -5.14
C ILE A 29 9.93 -12.33 -6.51
N ILE A 30 10.80 -13.34 -6.67
CA ILE A 30 10.88 -14.13 -7.91
C ILE A 30 9.56 -14.86 -8.17
N ARG A 31 8.98 -15.48 -7.15
CA ARG A 31 7.69 -16.16 -7.25
C ARG A 31 6.57 -15.18 -7.60
N LEU A 32 6.52 -14.02 -6.94
CA LEU A 32 5.57 -12.96 -7.27
C LEU A 32 5.75 -12.48 -8.70
N HIS A 33 6.98 -12.23 -9.15
CA HIS A 33 7.26 -11.83 -10.52
C HIS A 33 6.75 -12.85 -11.53
N ALA A 34 7.04 -14.14 -11.33
CA ALA A 34 6.60 -15.21 -12.21
C ALA A 34 5.07 -15.33 -12.29
N ARG A 35 4.37 -15.06 -11.18
CA ARG A 35 2.91 -15.17 -11.09
C ARG A 35 2.15 -13.93 -11.57
N THR A 36 2.77 -12.76 -11.50
CA THR A 36 2.07 -11.47 -11.69
C THR A 36 2.64 -10.61 -12.82
N GLY A 37 3.89 -10.88 -13.23
CA GLY A 37 4.64 -10.01 -14.14
C GLY A 37 5.16 -8.72 -13.51
N ILE A 38 4.89 -8.45 -12.23
CA ILE A 38 5.34 -7.24 -11.52
C ILE A 38 6.87 -7.21 -11.47
N ARG A 39 7.47 -6.05 -11.76
CA ARG A 39 8.94 -5.85 -11.66
C ARG A 39 9.36 -4.72 -10.75
N ARG A 40 8.40 -3.97 -10.20
CA ARG A 40 8.65 -2.85 -9.29
C ARG A 40 7.90 -3.10 -8.00
N PHE A 41 8.62 -3.06 -6.89
CA PHE A 41 8.07 -3.35 -5.57
C PHE A 41 8.33 -2.19 -4.61
N CYS A 42 7.27 -1.60 -4.08
CA CYS A 42 7.31 -0.72 -2.92
C CYS A 42 7.32 -1.58 -1.68
N MET A 43 8.50 -1.70 -1.06
CA MET A 43 8.68 -2.47 0.17
C MET A 43 8.11 -1.67 1.33
N MET A 44 6.88 -1.99 1.71
CA MET A 44 6.08 -1.20 2.63
C MET A 44 6.14 -1.79 4.04
N ALA A 45 7.06 -1.27 4.87
CA ALA A 45 7.16 -1.66 6.27
C ALA A 45 6.17 -0.88 7.16
N GLU A 46 5.65 -1.54 8.19
CA GLU A 46 4.79 -0.90 9.19
C GLU A 46 5.62 -0.09 10.18
N PHE A 47 5.24 1.15 10.42
CA PHE A 47 5.72 1.95 11.54
C PHE A 47 4.60 2.17 12.56
N ASP A 48 4.85 1.78 13.81
CA ASP A 48 4.00 2.09 14.97
C ASP A 48 4.81 2.89 15.99
N CYS A 49 4.42 4.14 16.22
CA CYS A 49 5.13 5.07 17.10
C CYS A 49 5.08 4.69 18.58
N LEU A 50 4.23 3.74 18.97
CA LEU A 50 4.22 3.17 20.32
C LEU A 50 5.26 2.05 20.50
N ARG A 51 5.77 1.48 19.40
CA ARG A 51 6.73 0.36 19.43
C ARG A 51 8.16 0.83 19.27
N GLU A 52 8.40 1.85 18.46
CA GLU A 52 9.74 2.38 18.22
C GLU A 52 9.73 3.86 17.81
N SER A 53 10.92 4.47 17.84
CA SER A 53 11.09 5.84 17.36
C SER A 53 11.23 5.90 15.84
N LEU A 54 10.70 6.96 15.22
CA LEU A 54 10.78 7.15 13.77
C LEU A 54 12.23 7.12 13.22
N PRO A 55 13.25 7.75 13.86
CA PRO A 55 14.62 7.66 13.40
C PRO A 55 15.16 6.21 13.38
N CYS A 56 14.83 5.42 14.41
CA CYS A 56 15.23 4.01 14.49
C CYS A 56 14.60 3.20 13.34
N PHE A 57 13.29 3.33 13.15
CA PHE A 57 12.55 2.69 12.06
C PHE A 57 13.17 3.00 10.69
N LEU A 58 13.43 4.28 10.42
CA LEU A 58 14.00 4.72 9.14
C LEU A 58 15.40 4.13 8.91
N LEU A 59 16.25 4.10 9.94
CA LEU A 59 17.59 3.52 9.85
C LEU A 59 17.54 2.01 9.56
N GLN A 60 16.67 1.27 10.24
CA GLN A 60 16.48 -0.16 10.04
C GLN A 60 15.92 -0.46 8.64
N ARG A 61 14.87 0.25 8.23
CA ARG A 61 14.27 0.14 6.90
C ARG A 61 15.31 0.39 5.80
N ASP A 62 16.07 1.46 5.91
CA ASP A 62 17.06 1.83 4.90
C ASP A 62 18.22 0.82 4.86
N ARG A 63 18.59 0.23 6.00
CA ARG A 63 19.56 -0.88 6.06
C ARG A 63 19.01 -2.13 5.36
N ALA A 64 17.80 -2.58 5.72
CA ALA A 64 17.16 -3.74 5.12
C ALA A 64 17.01 -3.58 3.59
N MET A 65 16.65 -2.38 3.13
CA MET A 65 16.55 -2.06 1.70
C MET A 65 17.91 -2.15 0.98
N ARG A 66 19.00 -1.69 1.59
CA ARG A 66 20.35 -1.82 1.02
C ARG A 66 20.76 -3.28 0.89
N GLU A 67 20.47 -4.09 1.90
CA GLU A 67 20.79 -5.52 1.89
C GLU A 67 19.97 -6.27 0.83
N LEU A 68 18.65 -6.04 0.76
CA LEU A 68 17.76 -6.60 -0.25
C LEU A 68 18.17 -6.20 -1.67
N THR A 69 18.48 -4.93 -1.91
CA THR A 69 18.80 -4.43 -3.27
C THR A 69 20.00 -5.16 -3.87
N ARG A 70 20.94 -5.65 -3.05
CA ARG A 70 22.11 -6.42 -3.50
C ARG A 70 21.77 -7.83 -3.96
N THR A 71 20.63 -8.38 -3.55
CA THR A 71 20.20 -9.76 -3.87
C THR A 71 19.12 -9.81 -4.94
N LEU A 72 18.53 -8.67 -5.32
CA LEU A 72 17.44 -8.62 -6.29
C LEU A 72 17.84 -9.22 -7.65
N PRO A 73 16.94 -9.98 -8.30
CA PRO A 73 17.19 -10.50 -9.63
C PRO A 73 17.26 -9.37 -10.67
N GLN A 74 17.98 -9.63 -11.78
CA GLN A 74 18.12 -8.68 -12.87
C GLN A 74 16.75 -8.24 -13.42
N GLY A 75 16.59 -6.93 -13.64
CA GLY A 75 15.35 -6.36 -14.20
C GLY A 75 14.22 -6.13 -13.19
N VAL A 76 14.38 -6.59 -11.94
CA VAL A 76 13.48 -6.26 -10.82
C VAL A 76 14.05 -5.09 -10.03
N ARG A 77 13.16 -4.20 -9.57
CA ARG A 77 13.51 -3.02 -8.76
C ARG A 77 12.66 -3.00 -7.50
N ALA A 78 13.28 -2.67 -6.37
CA ALA A 78 12.58 -2.38 -5.14
C ALA A 78 12.89 -0.95 -4.67
N PHE A 79 11.97 -0.34 -3.95
CA PHE A 79 12.18 0.94 -3.28
C PHE A 79 11.49 0.95 -1.92
N ALA A 80 12.03 1.76 -1.01
CA ALA A 80 11.53 1.86 0.35
C ALA A 80 10.20 2.59 0.38
N GLY A 81 9.20 1.99 1.00
CA GLY A 81 8.02 2.64 1.52
C GLY A 81 7.94 2.46 3.04
N GLY A 82 6.97 3.12 3.67
CA GLY A 82 6.58 2.80 5.03
C GLY A 82 5.21 3.37 5.28
N TYR A 83 4.32 2.57 5.88
CA TYR A 83 3.03 3.08 6.32
C TYR A 83 3.04 3.30 7.82
N LEU A 84 2.44 4.41 8.20
CA LEU A 84 2.18 4.76 9.58
C LEU A 84 0.88 4.08 10.01
N ARG A 85 0.90 3.32 11.11
CA ARG A 85 -0.33 2.99 11.83
C ARG A 85 -0.84 4.26 12.52
N LEU A 86 -2.07 4.65 12.23
CA LEU A 86 -2.68 5.82 12.88
C LEU A 86 -2.80 5.55 14.38
N ARG A 87 -2.24 6.46 15.18
CA ARG A 87 -2.23 6.45 16.64
C ARG A 87 -2.36 7.89 17.14
N PRO A 88 -2.78 8.13 18.40
CA PRO A 88 -2.68 9.45 19.01
C PRO A 88 -1.27 10.04 18.87
N ARG A 89 -1.19 11.36 18.64
CA ARG A 89 0.03 12.17 18.56
C ARG A 89 0.97 11.89 17.38
N VAL A 90 0.54 11.12 16.38
CA VAL A 90 1.38 10.85 15.20
C VAL A 90 1.66 12.10 14.36
N SER A 91 0.75 13.07 14.36
CA SER A 91 0.96 14.36 13.66
C SER A 91 2.06 15.21 14.30
N GLU A 92 2.39 14.97 15.58
CA GLU A 92 3.45 15.66 16.31
C GLU A 92 4.85 15.08 16.05
N LEU A 93 4.95 13.95 15.35
CA LEU A 93 6.23 13.26 15.17
C LEU A 93 7.20 14.07 14.31
N VAL A 94 8.32 14.45 14.93
CA VAL A 94 9.42 15.13 14.24
C VAL A 94 9.94 14.26 13.11
N GLY A 95 9.89 14.80 11.88
CA GLY A 95 10.38 14.13 10.69
C GLY A 95 9.39 13.15 10.06
N LEU A 96 8.10 13.15 10.46
CA LEU A 96 7.03 12.33 9.86
C LEU A 96 7.07 12.32 8.32
N MET A 97 7.39 13.47 7.72
CA MET A 97 7.48 13.64 6.26
C MET A 97 8.52 12.75 5.57
N ARG A 98 9.44 12.12 6.32
CA ARG A 98 10.42 11.15 5.81
C ARG A 98 9.79 9.77 5.53
N LEU A 99 8.56 9.51 5.98
CA LEU A 99 7.78 8.33 5.61
C LEU A 99 7.09 8.46 4.25
N LYS A 100 7.04 9.66 3.67
CA LYS A 100 6.39 9.85 2.37
C LYS A 100 7.04 9.02 1.28
N LEU A 101 6.22 8.52 0.37
CA LEU A 101 6.71 7.88 -0.85
C LEU A 101 7.53 8.89 -1.67
N PRO A 102 8.81 8.57 -1.98
CA PRO A 102 9.69 9.51 -2.67
C PRO A 102 9.10 10.00 -3.98
N ARG A 103 9.19 11.31 -4.23
CA ARG A 103 8.72 12.01 -5.46
C ARG A 103 7.20 12.03 -5.67
N LEU A 104 6.42 11.33 -4.85
CA LEU A 104 4.96 11.32 -4.95
C LEU A 104 4.30 12.23 -3.91
N GLY A 105 4.97 12.47 -2.79
CA GLY A 105 4.41 13.29 -1.70
C GLY A 105 3.25 12.62 -0.97
N LEU A 106 3.07 11.31 -1.17
CA LEU A 106 2.04 10.52 -0.51
C LEU A 106 2.53 10.03 0.85
N LEU A 107 1.69 10.14 1.88
CA LEU A 107 1.95 9.57 3.21
C LEU A 107 1.07 8.31 3.38
N PRO A 108 1.66 7.10 3.36
CA PRO A 108 0.88 5.88 3.58
C PRO A 108 0.42 5.79 5.04
N VAL A 109 -0.88 5.60 5.25
CA VAL A 109 -1.52 5.56 6.58
C VAL A 109 -2.46 4.35 6.64
N LEU A 110 -2.29 3.52 7.67
CA LEU A 110 -3.23 2.45 8.01
C LEU A 110 -4.18 2.96 9.10
N LEU A 111 -5.47 3.05 8.78
CA LEU A 111 -6.50 3.43 9.74
C LEU A 111 -6.86 2.24 10.67
N PRO A 112 -7.34 2.48 11.90
CA PRO A 112 -7.74 1.41 12.80
C PRO A 112 -8.91 0.57 12.22
N TRP A 113 -8.76 -0.75 12.20
CA TRP A 113 -9.80 -1.65 11.65
C TRP A 113 -11.03 -1.82 12.56
N ASN A 114 -10.89 -1.49 13.85
CA ASN A 114 -11.98 -1.62 14.82
C ASN A 114 -12.78 -0.32 15.00
N GLY A 115 -12.61 0.64 14.08
CA GLY A 115 -13.09 2.01 14.21
C GLY A 115 -12.06 2.90 14.90
N MET A 116 -12.19 4.21 14.67
CA MET A 116 -11.31 5.23 15.25
C MET A 116 -11.86 5.72 16.59
N THR A 117 -10.96 5.91 17.56
CA THR A 117 -11.26 6.74 18.74
C THR A 117 -11.37 8.22 18.36
N GLN A 118 -11.86 9.06 19.27
CA GLN A 118 -11.88 10.51 19.04
C GLN A 118 -10.47 11.10 18.85
N GLU A 119 -9.48 10.61 19.60
CA GLU A 119 -8.10 11.03 19.47
C GLU A 119 -7.52 10.61 18.11
N GLU A 120 -7.75 9.38 17.67
CA GLU A 120 -7.32 8.93 16.34
C GLU A 120 -8.02 9.71 15.22
N ALA A 121 -9.31 10.03 15.38
CA ALA A 121 -10.04 10.87 14.43
C ALA A 121 -9.47 12.30 14.36
N HIS A 122 -9.03 12.86 15.49
CA HIS A 122 -8.32 14.14 15.53
C HIS A 122 -7.01 14.05 14.74
N GLU A 123 -6.19 13.02 15.01
CA GLU A 123 -4.94 12.81 14.27
C GLU A 123 -5.17 12.63 12.77
N TRP A 124 -6.21 11.89 12.38
CA TRP A 124 -6.56 11.72 10.98
C TRP A 124 -6.88 13.07 10.32
N ASN A 125 -7.64 13.94 10.98
CA ASN A 125 -7.91 15.29 10.48
C ASN A 125 -6.62 16.13 10.36
N GLN A 126 -5.70 16.02 11.32
CA GLN A 126 -4.39 16.69 11.26
C GLN A 126 -3.57 16.22 10.05
N LEU A 127 -3.55 14.91 9.79
CA LEU A 127 -2.85 14.35 8.63
C LEU A 127 -3.52 14.73 7.30
N LEU A 128 -4.84 14.78 7.27
CA LEU A 128 -5.61 15.05 6.05
C LEU A 128 -5.57 16.53 5.63
N TYR A 129 -5.65 17.46 6.60
CA TYR A 129 -5.85 18.89 6.31
C TYR A 129 -4.70 19.79 6.73
N HIS A 130 -3.83 19.35 7.63
CA HIS A 130 -2.79 20.20 8.23
C HIS A 130 -1.36 19.73 7.94
N THR A 131 -1.21 18.71 7.10
CA THR A 131 0.08 18.15 6.70
C THR A 131 0.31 18.39 5.21
N PRO A 132 1.54 18.75 4.76
CA PRO A 132 1.85 18.98 3.34
C PRO A 132 2.02 17.67 2.54
N ALA A 133 1.26 16.63 2.90
CA ALA A 133 1.31 15.30 2.33
C ALA A 133 -0.11 14.85 2.04
N ARG A 134 -0.32 14.26 0.85
CA ARG A 134 -1.62 13.65 0.56
C ARG A 134 -1.65 12.25 1.17
N PRO A 135 -2.64 11.90 1.99
CA PRO A 135 -2.71 10.56 2.55
C PRO A 135 -2.90 9.49 1.46
N LEU A 136 -2.20 8.36 1.63
CA LEU A 136 -2.44 7.10 0.94
C LEU A 136 -3.06 6.14 1.95
N ILE A 137 -4.35 5.88 1.84
CA ILE A 137 -5.08 4.99 2.74
C ILE A 137 -4.73 3.55 2.38
N MET A 138 -4.05 2.87 3.29
CA MET A 138 -3.58 1.50 3.10
C MET A 138 -4.72 0.50 3.31
N GLU A 139 -4.71 -0.57 2.53
CA GLU A 139 -5.64 -1.71 2.65
C GLU A 139 -7.11 -1.27 2.63
N THR A 140 -7.48 -0.42 1.69
CA THR A 140 -8.82 0.16 1.60
C THR A 140 -9.90 -0.92 1.49
N ASP A 141 -9.58 -2.06 0.85
CA ASP A 141 -10.45 -3.23 0.73
C ASP A 141 -10.90 -3.81 2.08
N HIS A 142 -10.06 -3.72 3.12
CA HIS A 142 -10.40 -4.17 4.46
C HIS A 142 -11.53 -3.36 5.09
N TYR A 143 -11.64 -2.07 4.78
CA TYR A 143 -12.75 -1.25 5.30
C TYR A 143 -14.03 -1.48 4.51
N ILE A 144 -13.92 -1.65 3.19
CA ILE A 144 -15.08 -1.88 2.32
C ILE A 144 -15.83 -3.14 2.70
N THR A 145 -15.11 -4.19 3.10
CA THR A 145 -15.69 -5.49 3.44
C THR A 145 -16.28 -5.54 4.85
N ARG A 146 -15.68 -4.78 5.80
CA ARG A 146 -16.03 -4.84 7.23
C ARG A 146 -17.00 -3.77 7.70
N PHE A 147 -17.05 -2.61 7.05
CA PHE A 147 -17.84 -1.48 7.52
C PHE A 147 -19.17 -1.31 6.76
N PRO A 148 -20.17 -0.63 7.37
CA PRO A 148 -21.41 -0.25 6.70
C PRO A 148 -21.17 0.66 5.50
N SER A 149 -22.07 0.59 4.51
CA SER A 149 -21.96 1.35 3.24
C SER A 149 -21.81 2.85 3.44
N GLU A 150 -22.50 3.45 4.42
CA GLU A 150 -22.43 4.88 4.71
C GLU A 150 -21.03 5.31 5.18
N ALA A 151 -20.40 4.51 6.04
CA ALA A 151 -19.03 4.77 6.50
C ALA A 151 -18.02 4.58 5.37
N VAL A 152 -18.22 3.56 4.53
CA VAL A 152 -17.42 3.32 3.34
C VAL A 152 -17.55 4.49 2.36
N ASP A 153 -18.75 5.02 2.14
CA ASP A 153 -18.97 6.14 1.22
C ASP A 153 -18.32 7.43 1.72
N ARG A 154 -18.33 7.68 3.03
CA ARG A 154 -17.53 8.77 3.64
C ARG A 154 -16.04 8.60 3.43
N LEU A 155 -15.50 7.42 3.72
CA LEU A 155 -14.07 7.11 3.53
C LEU A 155 -13.65 7.28 2.08
N LEU A 156 -14.45 6.69 1.18
CA LEU A 156 -14.24 6.77 -0.24
C LEU A 156 -14.41 8.19 -0.73
N GLY A 157 -15.11 9.11 -0.05
CA GLY A 157 -15.31 10.50 -0.43
C GLY A 157 -14.14 11.46 -0.16
N LEU A 158 -13.13 11.02 0.61
CA LEU A 158 -12.00 11.86 1.00
C LEU A 158 -11.09 12.24 -0.17
N ASP A 159 -10.36 13.35 -0.02
CA ASP A 159 -9.25 13.69 -0.92
C ASP A 159 -7.97 12.91 -0.53
N ALA A 160 -7.99 11.62 -0.84
CA ALA A 160 -6.89 10.72 -0.57
C ALA A 160 -6.57 9.86 -1.81
N VAL A 161 -5.42 9.19 -1.74
CA VAL A 161 -5.11 8.06 -2.61
C VAL A 161 -5.50 6.78 -1.88
N TYR A 162 -5.98 5.76 -2.61
CA TYR A 162 -6.47 4.53 -2.02
C TYR A 162 -5.62 3.35 -2.49
N GLN A 163 -5.05 2.60 -1.55
CA GLN A 163 -4.36 1.35 -1.86
C GLN A 163 -5.29 0.16 -1.66
N PHE A 164 -5.30 -0.76 -2.63
CA PHE A 164 -6.06 -2.01 -2.61
C PHE A 164 -5.14 -3.20 -2.82
N ASN A 165 -5.45 -4.33 -2.19
CA ASN A 165 -4.77 -5.58 -2.49
C ASN A 165 -5.29 -6.17 -3.80
N TYR A 166 -4.44 -6.69 -4.71
CA TYR A 166 -4.95 -7.24 -5.98
C TYR A 166 -5.95 -8.38 -5.75
N LEU A 167 -5.75 -9.24 -4.74
CA LEU A 167 -6.68 -10.33 -4.43
C LEU A 167 -8.09 -9.84 -4.05
N SER A 168 -8.21 -8.61 -3.55
CA SER A 168 -9.51 -8.03 -3.20
C SER A 168 -10.40 -7.78 -4.43
N LEU A 169 -9.83 -7.78 -5.64
CA LEU A 169 -10.58 -7.68 -6.89
C LEU A 169 -11.57 -8.82 -7.12
N LYS A 170 -11.42 -9.95 -6.40
CA LYS A 170 -12.39 -11.05 -6.41
C LYS A 170 -13.73 -10.65 -5.76
N ASP A 171 -13.74 -9.67 -4.87
CA ASP A 171 -14.94 -9.22 -4.16
C ASP A 171 -15.75 -8.19 -4.98
N PRO A 172 -17.04 -8.44 -5.27
CA PRO A 172 -17.89 -7.49 -5.98
C PRO A 172 -18.09 -6.14 -5.26
N ARG A 173 -18.07 -6.09 -3.93
CA ARG A 173 -18.16 -4.84 -3.15
C ARG A 173 -16.95 -3.96 -3.40
N VAL A 174 -15.76 -4.58 -3.45
CA VAL A 174 -14.51 -3.88 -3.77
C VAL A 174 -14.54 -3.35 -5.20
N ARG A 175 -14.98 -4.15 -6.17
CA ARG A 175 -15.14 -3.67 -7.56
C ARG A 175 -16.16 -2.53 -7.65
N GLY A 176 -17.26 -2.61 -6.92
CA GLY A 176 -18.24 -1.52 -6.80
C GLY A 176 -17.64 -0.21 -6.24
N ALA A 177 -16.81 -0.31 -5.20
CA ALA A 177 -16.09 0.83 -4.63
C ALA A 177 -15.09 1.43 -5.63
N LEU A 178 -14.35 0.59 -6.35
CA LEU A 178 -13.42 1.04 -7.40
C LEU A 178 -14.15 1.82 -8.51
N ARG A 179 -15.35 1.39 -8.94
CA ARG A 179 -16.17 2.17 -9.89
C ARG A 179 -16.50 3.56 -9.35
N LYS A 180 -16.83 3.69 -8.06
CA LYS A 180 -17.11 5.00 -7.44
C LYS A 180 -15.86 5.90 -7.46
N LEU A 181 -14.70 5.34 -7.09
CA LEU A 181 -13.43 6.07 -7.12
C LEU A 181 -13.03 6.51 -8.52
N MET A 182 -13.16 5.62 -9.52
CA MET A 182 -12.89 5.92 -10.92
C MET A 182 -13.78 7.05 -11.46
N LYS A 183 -15.09 7.01 -11.17
CA LYS A 183 -16.03 8.07 -11.56
C LYS A 183 -15.66 9.44 -11.00
N ARG A 184 -15.03 9.49 -9.82
CA ARG A 184 -14.53 10.75 -9.22
C ARG A 184 -13.13 11.14 -9.72
N GLY A 185 -12.46 10.31 -10.51
CA GLY A 185 -11.07 10.52 -10.87
C GLY A 185 -10.12 10.40 -9.67
N ALA A 186 -10.50 9.64 -8.64
CA ALA A 186 -9.62 9.37 -7.50
C ALA A 186 -8.47 8.45 -7.92
N THR A 187 -7.30 8.65 -7.30
CA THR A 187 -6.13 7.81 -7.56
C THR A 187 -6.23 6.51 -6.77
N VAL A 188 -6.05 5.39 -7.47
CA VAL A 188 -6.03 4.04 -6.88
C VAL A 188 -4.68 3.39 -7.16
N LEU A 189 -4.10 2.78 -6.14
CA LEU A 189 -2.86 2.00 -6.23
C LEU A 189 -3.14 0.55 -5.82
N PHE A 190 -2.42 -0.39 -6.43
CA PHE A 190 -2.55 -1.80 -6.10
C PHE A 190 -1.26 -2.36 -5.54
N GLY A 191 -1.40 -3.28 -4.59
CA GLY A 191 -0.29 -4.03 -4.04
C GLY A 191 -0.66 -5.48 -3.78
N THR A 192 0.34 -6.31 -3.49
CA THR A 192 0.08 -7.72 -3.21
C THR A 192 -0.35 -7.97 -1.77
N GLY A 193 0.05 -7.11 -0.84
CA GLY A 193 -0.10 -7.32 0.60
C GLY A 193 0.67 -8.53 1.11
N VAL A 194 1.56 -9.12 0.29
CA VAL A 194 2.27 -10.34 0.65
C VAL A 194 3.33 -10.03 1.68
N ASN A 195 3.33 -10.80 2.76
CA ASN A 195 4.21 -10.65 3.91
C ASN A 195 5.10 -11.87 4.17
N SER A 196 4.95 -12.96 3.41
CA SER A 196 5.68 -14.21 3.62
C SER A 196 6.05 -14.92 2.31
N PRO A 197 7.07 -15.81 2.31
CA PRO A 197 7.41 -16.58 1.12
C PRO A 197 6.33 -17.59 0.72
N GLY A 198 5.57 -18.09 1.70
CA GLY A 198 4.40 -18.93 1.47
C GLY A 198 3.30 -18.15 0.75
N GLY A 199 2.99 -16.94 1.23
CA GLY A 199 2.03 -16.05 0.57
C GLY A 199 2.39 -15.76 -0.89
N ALA A 200 3.67 -15.49 -1.17
CA ALA A 200 4.17 -15.34 -2.54
C ALA A 200 4.01 -16.63 -3.37
N GLY A 201 4.25 -17.78 -2.73
CA GLY A 201 4.17 -19.10 -3.36
C GLY A 201 2.76 -19.47 -3.83
N TYR A 202 1.72 -19.01 -3.15
CA TYR A 202 0.30 -19.31 -3.46
C TYR A 202 -0.49 -18.10 -3.97
N TYR A 203 0.19 -17.03 -4.37
CA TYR A 203 -0.47 -15.79 -4.77
C TYR A 203 -1.28 -15.96 -6.07
N ASP A 204 -2.60 -15.96 -5.94
CA ASP A 204 -3.53 -16.21 -7.05
C ASP A 204 -3.97 -14.92 -7.75
N PHE A 205 -3.00 -14.29 -8.41
CA PHE A 205 -3.21 -13.06 -9.16
C PHE A 205 -4.14 -13.24 -10.35
N ARG A 206 -3.98 -14.34 -11.09
CA ARG A 206 -4.74 -14.60 -12.32
C ARG A 206 -6.24 -14.55 -12.09
N THR A 207 -6.75 -15.30 -11.11
CA THR A 207 -8.19 -15.33 -10.81
C THR A 207 -8.71 -13.95 -10.39
N ALA A 208 -7.91 -13.16 -9.68
CA ALA A 208 -8.30 -11.81 -9.29
C ALA A 208 -8.41 -10.87 -10.49
N ILE A 209 -7.48 -10.97 -11.45
CA ILE A 209 -7.52 -10.21 -12.69
C ILE A 209 -8.69 -10.64 -13.58
N GLU A 210 -8.92 -11.95 -13.75
CA GLU A 210 -10.05 -12.47 -14.54
C GLU A 210 -11.41 -11.98 -13.98
N ALA A 211 -11.58 -12.00 -12.66
CA ALA A 211 -12.80 -11.49 -12.02
C ALA A 211 -13.00 -9.98 -12.23
N ALA A 212 -11.92 -9.19 -12.23
CA ALA A 212 -11.99 -7.76 -12.50
C ALA A 212 -12.19 -7.47 -14.00
N GLU A 213 -11.57 -8.22 -14.89
CA GLU A 213 -11.66 -8.04 -16.34
C GLU A 213 -13.09 -8.29 -16.82
N ALA A 214 -13.75 -9.30 -16.26
CA ALA A 214 -15.17 -9.57 -16.52
C ALA A 214 -16.10 -8.40 -16.11
N ASP A 215 -15.68 -7.58 -15.16
CA ASP A 215 -16.50 -6.49 -14.59
C ASP A 215 -16.21 -5.13 -15.22
N PHE A 216 -14.94 -4.83 -15.49
CA PHE A 216 -14.48 -3.53 -16.00
C PHE A 216 -14.18 -3.53 -17.51
N GLY A 217 -13.97 -4.70 -18.09
CA GLY A 217 -13.31 -4.84 -19.39
C GLY A 217 -11.79 -4.70 -19.29
N LYS A 218 -11.09 -5.27 -20.28
CA LYS A 218 -9.63 -5.40 -20.31
C LYS A 218 -8.90 -4.05 -20.32
N GLU A 219 -9.37 -3.10 -21.14
CA GLU A 219 -8.72 -1.79 -21.30
C GLU A 219 -8.83 -0.95 -20.03
N THR A 220 -10.04 -0.79 -19.52
CA THR A 220 -10.33 -0.10 -18.25
C THR A 220 -9.53 -0.68 -17.10
N LEU A 221 -9.45 -2.01 -17.01
CA LEU A 221 -8.66 -2.67 -15.97
C LEU A 221 -7.16 -2.37 -16.14
N ALA A 222 -6.64 -2.43 -17.36
CA ALA A 222 -5.22 -2.12 -17.61
C ALA A 222 -4.86 -0.69 -17.22
N GLU A 223 -5.74 0.29 -17.49
CA GLU A 223 -5.58 1.67 -17.05
C GLU A 223 -5.59 1.78 -15.52
N LEU A 224 -6.56 1.13 -14.88
CA LEU A 224 -6.71 1.11 -13.42
C LEU A 224 -5.47 0.51 -12.72
N LEU A 225 -4.96 -0.63 -13.20
CA LEU A 225 -3.81 -1.33 -12.60
C LEU A 225 -2.48 -0.61 -12.86
N THR A 226 -2.42 0.24 -13.89
CA THR A 226 -1.21 0.98 -14.26
C THR A 226 -1.29 2.47 -13.95
N MET A 227 -2.34 2.89 -13.25
CA MET A 227 -2.54 4.25 -12.79
C MET A 227 -1.33 4.72 -11.99
N LYS A 228 -0.79 5.86 -12.39
CA LYS A 228 0.32 6.50 -11.69
C LYS A 228 -0.24 7.58 -10.77
N PRO A 229 0.21 7.63 -9.51
CA PRO A 229 -0.14 8.74 -8.66
C PRO A 229 0.46 10.03 -9.22
N THR A 230 -0.38 11.04 -9.39
CA THR A 230 0.07 12.38 -9.76
C THR A 230 0.88 12.95 -8.59
N PRO A 231 2.10 13.47 -8.82
CA PRO A 231 2.85 14.14 -7.77
C PRO A 231 2.00 15.26 -7.17
N VAL A 232 2.01 15.39 -5.85
CA VAL A 232 1.38 16.55 -5.18
C VAL A 232 2.04 17.81 -5.73
N ARG A 233 1.29 18.61 -6.50
CA ARG A 233 1.72 19.94 -6.93
C ARG A 233 1.71 20.82 -5.68
N LYS A 234 2.87 21.35 -5.33
CA LYS A 234 2.99 22.41 -4.33
C LYS A 234 2.65 23.74 -4.97
#